data_AF-A0A3M6TX85-F1
#
_entry.id   AF-A0A3M6TX85-F1
#
_cell.length_a   1.000
_cell.length_b   1.000
_cell.length_c   1.000
_cell.angle_alpha   90.00
_cell.angle_beta   90.00
_cell.angle_gamma   90.00
#
_symmetry.space_group_name_H-M   'P 1'
#
loop_
_entity.id
_entity.type
_entity.pdbx_description
1 polymer ?
#
loop_
_entity_poly.entity_id
_entity_poly.type
_entity_poly.pdbx_seq_one_letter_code
_entity_poly.pdbx_strand_id
1 'polypeptide(L)'
;MFPNLPPSFTSGLRKFEQMGRYKMQELASAYYKVFKYNEGSFKVMKNGAIGKIKDKEAKKELLDYLAKALLYAAEVYHTRGAIRHVVQGLQMNAIPTCQYYTPLSTYDLWVSMIENWGEANKEYKHCKLISVAECLMKMSKYLSRMFNAMRVIRRSRVPKEDRKGLLDFGTTDDPEFVTDLLLRYKKSGKKLSPAAYHFFKCRISSRVHSNFLWDCLKKIHNEVNAYNKKLAANVNKAEGMNLFEPPFITIFRRKGGAVVVHRLRKLQIPKNYYDI
;
A
#
# COMPACT_ATOMS: atom_id res chain seq x y z
N MET A 1 -2.06 -2.11 22.16
CA MET A 1 -1.65 -0.70 22.33
C MET A 1 -0.53 -0.69 23.35
N PHE A 2 0.53 0.11 23.17
CA PHE A 2 1.59 0.21 24.17
C PHE A 2 1.01 0.95 25.39
N PRO A 3 0.73 0.27 26.52
CA PRO A 3 -0.08 0.81 27.60
C PRO A 3 0.56 2.02 28.31
N ASN A 4 1.84 2.27 28.05
CA ASN A 4 2.65 3.28 28.74
C ASN A 4 3.01 4.49 27.87
N LEU A 5 2.31 4.70 26.75
CA LEU A 5 2.54 5.91 25.94
C LEU A 5 1.82 7.10 26.57
N PRO A 6 2.47 8.28 26.68
CA PRO A 6 1.82 9.48 27.19
C PRO A 6 0.53 9.80 26.43
N PRO A 7 -0.56 10.21 27.12
CA PRO A 7 -1.81 10.63 26.45
C PRO A 7 -1.59 11.72 25.41
N SER A 8 -0.66 12.65 25.68
CA SER A 8 -0.24 13.71 24.76
C SER A 8 0.42 13.17 23.48
N PHE A 9 1.23 12.12 23.58
CA PHE A 9 1.83 11.45 22.42
C PHE A 9 0.75 10.79 21.56
N THR A 10 -0.19 10.07 22.20
CA THR A 10 -1.30 9.42 21.48
C THR A 10 -2.21 10.44 20.79
N SER A 11 -2.52 11.54 21.46
CA SER A 11 -3.29 12.66 20.89
C SER A 11 -2.55 13.32 19.71
N GLY A 12 -1.26 13.61 19.87
CA GLY A 12 -0.42 14.19 18.83
C GLY A 12 -0.33 13.28 17.59
N LEU A 13 -0.14 11.97 17.79
CA LEU A 13 -0.11 10.99 16.70
C LEU A 13 -1.44 10.98 15.93
N ARG A 14 -2.60 10.94 16.63
CA ARG A 14 -3.91 11.01 15.97
C ARG A 14 -4.07 12.27 15.14
N LYS A 15 -3.59 13.42 15.63
CA LYS A 15 -3.61 14.68 14.89
C LYS A 15 -2.74 14.59 13.63
N PHE A 16 -1.52 14.07 13.73
CA PHE A 16 -0.64 13.89 12.56
C PHE A 16 -1.26 12.95 11.51
N GLU A 17 -1.86 11.84 11.93
CA GLU A 17 -2.50 10.87 11.04
C GLU A 17 -3.67 11.46 10.23
N GLN A 18 -4.29 12.53 10.72
CA GLN A 18 -5.37 13.22 10.03
C GLN A 18 -4.86 14.24 9.00
N MET A 19 -3.60 14.69 9.12
CA MET A 19 -3.03 15.71 8.23
C MET A 19 -2.87 15.22 6.79
N GLY A 20 -3.18 16.09 5.82
CA GLY A 20 -2.99 15.82 4.39
C GLY A 20 -1.57 15.40 4.05
N ARG A 21 -0.56 16.16 4.53
CA ARG A 21 0.86 15.87 4.32
C ARG A 21 1.28 14.47 4.69
N TYR A 22 0.78 13.97 5.82
CA TYR A 22 1.12 12.63 6.31
C TYR A 22 0.49 11.56 5.42
N LYS A 23 -0.77 11.77 5.00
CA LYS A 23 -1.45 10.88 4.05
C LYS A 23 -0.74 10.85 2.69
N MET A 24 -0.24 11.99 2.21
CA MET A 24 0.51 12.06 0.95
C MET A 24 1.89 11.41 1.07
N GLN A 25 2.57 11.56 2.21
CA GLN A 25 3.82 10.86 2.49
C GLN A 25 3.65 9.33 2.47
N GLU A 26 2.62 8.82 3.15
CA GLU A 26 2.31 7.38 3.18
C GLU A 26 2.01 6.84 1.76
N LEU A 27 1.24 7.61 0.97
CA LEU A 27 0.94 7.26 -0.41
C LEU A 27 2.18 7.28 -1.31
N ALA A 28 3.07 8.26 -1.13
CA ALA A 28 4.34 8.34 -1.85
C ALA A 28 5.24 7.12 -1.54
N SER A 29 5.32 6.70 -0.27
CA SER A 29 6.07 5.50 0.12
C SER A 29 5.51 4.24 -0.55
N ALA A 30 4.18 4.09 -0.57
CA ALA A 30 3.53 2.96 -1.25
C ALA A 30 3.82 2.93 -2.75
N TYR A 31 3.76 4.08 -3.44
CA TYR A 31 4.11 4.16 -4.86
C TYR A 31 5.58 3.87 -5.12
N TYR A 32 6.48 4.38 -4.28
CA TYR A 32 7.91 4.08 -4.39
C TYR A 32 8.19 2.58 -4.32
N LYS A 33 7.41 1.85 -3.50
CA LYS A 33 7.48 0.38 -3.47
C LYS A 33 7.17 -0.25 -4.82
N VAL A 34 6.16 0.24 -5.53
CA VAL A 34 5.84 -0.22 -6.89
C VAL A 34 6.96 0.15 -7.86
N PHE A 35 7.49 1.38 -7.78
CA PHE A 35 8.60 1.86 -8.62
C PHE A 35 9.80 0.92 -8.59
N LYS A 36 10.23 0.51 -7.38
CA LYS A 36 11.40 -0.36 -7.16
C LYS A 36 11.32 -1.69 -7.92
N TYR A 37 10.12 -2.22 -8.16
CA TYR A 37 9.92 -3.53 -8.77
C TYR A 37 9.29 -3.48 -10.15
N ASN A 38 8.54 -2.43 -10.48
CA ASN A 38 7.85 -2.26 -11.75
C ASN A 38 7.63 -0.76 -12.07
N GLU A 39 8.64 -0.13 -12.66
CA GLU A 39 8.62 1.29 -13.00
C GLU A 39 7.46 1.69 -13.92
N GLY A 40 7.12 0.83 -14.90
CA GLY A 40 5.99 1.07 -15.81
C GLY A 40 4.66 1.14 -15.07
N SER A 41 4.41 0.19 -14.16
CA SER A 41 3.23 0.20 -13.30
C SER A 41 3.19 1.43 -12.38
N PHE A 42 4.35 1.81 -11.83
CA PHE A 42 4.46 3.02 -11.03
C PHE A 42 4.07 4.27 -11.82
N LYS A 43 4.60 4.46 -13.03
CA LYS A 43 4.27 5.61 -13.89
C LYS A 43 2.77 5.70 -14.14
N VAL A 44 2.14 4.58 -14.47
CA VAL A 44 0.68 4.49 -14.74
C VAL A 44 -0.14 4.82 -13.49
N MET A 45 0.22 4.30 -12.32
CA MET A 45 -0.49 4.58 -11.07
C MET A 45 -0.29 6.00 -10.58
N LYS A 46 0.96 6.48 -10.56
CA LYS A 46 1.31 7.85 -10.19
C LYS A 46 0.52 8.85 -11.04
N ASN A 47 0.61 8.73 -12.36
CA ASN A 47 -0.07 9.65 -13.28
C ASN A 47 -1.60 9.53 -13.17
N GLY A 48 -2.10 8.31 -12.97
CA GLY A 48 -3.52 8.06 -12.73
C GLY A 48 -4.05 8.81 -11.51
N ALA A 49 -3.35 8.74 -10.37
CA ALA A 49 -3.76 9.47 -9.17
C ALA A 49 -3.58 10.98 -9.31
N ILE A 50 -2.41 11.44 -9.79
CA ILE A 50 -2.13 12.87 -9.98
C ILE A 50 -3.14 13.56 -10.91
N GLY A 51 -3.63 12.84 -11.93
CA GLY A 51 -4.65 13.34 -12.84
C GLY A 51 -6.06 13.39 -12.23
N LYS A 52 -6.27 12.79 -11.06
CA LYS A 52 -7.58 12.74 -10.37
C LYS A 52 -7.63 13.55 -9.08
N ILE A 53 -6.50 13.74 -8.39
CA ILE A 53 -6.42 14.62 -7.22
C ILE A 53 -6.75 16.07 -7.65
N LYS A 54 -7.83 16.61 -7.09
CA LYS A 54 -8.29 17.99 -7.34
C LYS A 54 -7.58 19.02 -6.47
N ASP A 55 -7.18 18.63 -5.26
CA ASP A 55 -6.45 19.48 -4.33
C ASP A 55 -5.01 19.71 -4.83
N LYS A 56 -4.71 20.98 -5.18
CA LYS A 56 -3.40 21.40 -5.69
C LYS A 56 -2.29 21.19 -4.67
N GLU A 57 -2.57 21.44 -3.39
CA GLU A 57 -1.55 21.33 -2.35
C GLU A 57 -1.27 19.87 -2.02
N ALA A 58 -2.30 19.03 -1.88
CA ALA A 58 -2.11 17.59 -1.73
C ALA A 58 -1.33 16.98 -2.92
N LYS A 59 -1.63 17.43 -4.15
CA LYS A 59 -0.88 17.03 -5.35
C LYS A 59 0.59 17.45 -5.28
N LYS A 60 0.86 18.68 -4.83
CA LYS A 60 2.23 19.20 -4.65
C LYS A 60 2.98 18.41 -3.57
N GLU A 61 2.36 18.16 -2.42
CA GLU A 61 2.95 17.36 -1.34
C GLU A 61 3.27 15.93 -1.80
N LEU A 62 2.33 15.28 -2.50
CA LEU A 62 2.56 13.95 -3.05
C LEU A 62 3.77 13.93 -3.99
N LEU A 63 3.89 14.93 -4.87
CA LEU A 63 5.02 15.07 -5.79
C LEU A 63 6.35 15.31 -5.05
N ASP A 64 6.36 16.19 -4.05
CA ASP A 64 7.54 16.46 -3.22
C ASP A 64 8.01 15.22 -2.46
N TYR A 65 7.09 14.48 -1.82
CA TYR A 65 7.43 13.24 -1.14
C TYR A 65 7.86 12.14 -2.11
N LEU A 66 7.28 12.05 -3.30
CA LEU A 66 7.74 11.12 -4.34
C LEU A 66 9.15 11.45 -4.80
N ALA A 67 9.44 12.74 -5.04
CA ALA A 67 10.78 13.18 -5.42
C ALA A 67 11.80 12.82 -4.34
N LYS A 68 11.49 13.07 -3.06
CA LYS A 68 12.33 12.67 -1.91
C LYS A 68 12.53 11.16 -1.84
N ALA A 69 11.47 10.37 -1.99
CA ALA A 69 11.56 8.91 -1.95
C ALA A 69 12.46 8.37 -3.07
N LEU A 70 12.34 8.93 -4.28
CA LEU A 70 13.17 8.57 -5.43
C LEU A 70 14.64 9.01 -5.21
N LEU A 71 14.87 10.24 -4.76
CA LEU A 71 16.21 10.80 -4.58
C LEU A 71 17.01 10.07 -3.50
N TYR A 72 16.39 9.82 -2.35
CA TYR A 72 17.08 9.18 -1.23
C TYR A 72 17.02 7.65 -1.27
N ALA A 73 16.42 7.09 -2.33
CA ALA A 73 16.02 5.69 -2.38
C ALA A 73 15.29 5.24 -1.10
N ALA A 74 14.64 6.19 -0.41
CA ALA A 74 14.17 6.02 0.95
C ALA A 74 12.91 5.15 0.92
N GLU A 75 13.09 3.84 1.08
CA GLU A 75 12.07 2.97 1.66
C GLU A 75 11.84 3.45 3.08
N VAL A 76 11.10 4.54 3.26
CA VAL A 76 10.54 4.82 4.58
C VAL A 76 9.63 3.63 4.85
N TYR A 77 10.05 2.81 5.81
CA TYR A 77 9.46 1.59 6.38
C TYR A 77 8.02 1.30 5.99
N HIS A 78 7.68 0.01 5.85
CA HIS A 78 6.30 -0.51 5.71
C HIS A 78 5.28 0.52 6.16
N THR A 79 4.48 0.98 5.20
CA THR A 79 3.55 2.07 5.46
C THR A 79 2.68 1.71 6.65
N ARG A 80 2.36 2.70 7.48
CA ARG A 80 1.47 2.51 8.63
C ARG A 80 0.16 1.89 8.17
N GLY A 81 -0.34 2.30 7.01
CA GLY A 81 -1.51 1.72 6.37
C GLY A 81 -1.39 0.20 6.17
N ALA A 82 -0.28 -0.27 5.58
CA ALA A 82 -0.02 -1.68 5.41
C ALA A 82 0.13 -2.44 6.72
N ILE A 83 0.84 -1.88 7.71
CA ILE A 83 0.99 -2.49 9.03
C ILE A 83 -0.35 -2.63 9.73
N ARG A 84 -1.14 -1.55 9.82
CA ARG A 84 -2.44 -1.57 10.48
C ARG A 84 -3.39 -2.53 9.77
N HIS A 85 -3.45 -2.49 8.45
CA HIS A 85 -4.30 -3.42 7.71
C HIS A 85 -3.92 -4.89 7.98
N VAL A 86 -2.63 -5.24 7.87
CA VAL A 86 -2.18 -6.63 8.01
C VAL A 86 -2.20 -7.10 9.45
N VAL A 87 -1.60 -6.36 10.37
CA VAL A 87 -1.45 -6.78 11.77
C VAL A 87 -2.76 -6.62 12.52
N GLN A 88 -3.30 -5.40 12.55
CA GLN A 88 -4.54 -5.13 13.29
C GLN A 88 -5.75 -5.72 12.56
N GLY A 89 -5.87 -5.51 11.25
CA GLY A 89 -7.03 -5.95 10.48
C GLY A 89 -7.12 -7.47 10.33
N LEU A 90 -6.05 -8.10 9.82
CA LEU A 90 -6.05 -9.53 9.48
C LEU A 90 -5.56 -10.42 10.63
N GLN A 91 -4.38 -10.16 11.19
CA GLN A 91 -3.80 -11.06 12.22
C GLN A 91 -4.55 -11.00 13.55
N MET A 92 -5.04 -9.83 13.94
CA MET A 92 -5.87 -9.67 15.13
C MET A 92 -7.37 -9.82 14.85
N ASN A 93 -7.76 -10.20 13.62
CA ASN A 93 -9.15 -10.37 13.19
C ASN A 93 -10.05 -9.13 13.38
N ALA A 94 -9.50 -7.92 13.46
CA ALA A 94 -10.31 -6.72 13.72
C ALA A 94 -11.28 -6.36 12.57
N ILE A 95 -10.99 -6.77 11.33
CA ILE A 95 -11.91 -6.61 10.18
C ILE A 95 -13.17 -7.45 10.35
N PRO A 96 -13.09 -8.79 10.52
CA PRO A 96 -14.29 -9.61 10.69
C PRO A 96 -14.99 -9.40 12.04
N THR A 97 -14.27 -9.03 13.11
CA THR A 97 -14.89 -8.86 14.44
C THR A 97 -15.37 -7.43 14.71
N CYS A 98 -15.05 -6.47 13.84
CA CYS A 98 -15.23 -5.03 14.07
C CYS A 98 -14.57 -4.49 15.36
N GLN A 99 -13.69 -5.27 16.00
CA GLN A 99 -13.02 -4.89 17.25
C GLN A 99 -11.76 -4.08 16.94
N TYR A 100 -11.96 -2.82 16.60
CA TYR A 100 -10.87 -1.88 16.38
C TYR A 100 -10.64 -0.99 17.59
N TYR A 101 -9.42 -0.99 18.15
CA TYR A 101 -8.98 0.10 19.01
C TYR A 101 -8.95 1.44 18.26
N THR A 102 -8.60 1.39 16.97
CA THR A 102 -8.73 2.51 16.01
C THR A 102 -9.14 1.94 14.65
N PRO A 103 -10.26 2.38 14.07
CA PRO A 103 -10.71 1.89 12.76
C PRO A 103 -9.67 2.15 11.65
N LEU A 104 -9.58 1.24 10.68
CA LEU A 104 -8.77 1.46 9.48
C LEU A 104 -9.39 2.59 8.66
N SER A 105 -8.59 3.62 8.34
CA SER A 105 -9.03 4.70 7.45
C SER A 105 -9.04 4.23 5.99
N THR A 106 -9.73 4.97 5.13
CA THR A 106 -9.66 4.76 3.67
C THR A 106 -8.21 4.86 3.16
N TYR A 107 -7.41 5.77 3.71
CA TYR A 107 -5.99 5.91 3.35
C TYR A 107 -5.16 4.71 3.79
N ASP A 108 -5.40 4.15 4.98
CA ASP A 108 -4.68 2.97 5.45
C ASP A 108 -4.87 1.79 4.50
N LEU A 109 -6.11 1.57 4.06
CA LEU A 109 -6.46 0.52 3.11
C LEU A 109 -5.92 0.81 1.70
N TRP A 110 -6.00 2.07 1.24
CA TRP A 110 -5.50 2.49 -0.06
C TRP A 110 -3.99 2.26 -0.17
N VAL A 111 -3.26 2.72 0.83
CA VAL A 111 -1.81 2.56 0.95
C VAL A 111 -1.44 1.08 1.06
N SER A 112 -2.18 0.31 1.86
CA SER A 112 -1.96 -1.14 1.96
C SER A 112 -2.20 -1.88 0.63
N MET A 113 -3.21 -1.50 -0.14
CA MET A 113 -3.47 -2.04 -1.47
C MET A 113 -2.27 -1.83 -2.40
N ILE A 114 -1.75 -0.60 -2.46
CA ILE A 114 -0.61 -0.26 -3.34
C ILE A 114 0.68 -0.95 -2.87
N GLU A 115 0.96 -0.94 -1.56
CA GLU A 115 2.18 -1.56 -1.03
C GLU A 115 2.19 -3.08 -1.27
N ASN A 116 1.07 -3.76 -1.00
CA ASN A 116 0.99 -5.20 -1.25
C ASN A 116 1.03 -5.53 -2.75
N TRP A 117 0.54 -4.65 -3.62
CA TRP A 117 0.80 -4.79 -5.07
C TRP A 117 2.29 -4.66 -5.39
N GLY A 118 3.01 -3.72 -4.78
CA GLY A 118 4.47 -3.60 -4.91
C GLY A 118 5.22 -4.86 -4.46
N GLU A 119 4.86 -5.43 -3.31
CA GLU A 119 5.44 -6.68 -2.81
C GLU A 119 5.09 -7.90 -3.70
N ALA A 120 3.89 -7.94 -4.29
CA ALA A 120 3.56 -8.94 -5.29
C ALA A 120 4.47 -8.83 -6.54
N ASN A 121 4.73 -7.61 -7.02
CA ASN A 121 5.67 -7.38 -8.13
C ASN A 121 7.11 -7.76 -7.78
N LYS A 122 7.53 -7.56 -6.53
CA LYS A 122 8.82 -8.03 -6.03
C LYS A 122 8.95 -9.55 -6.19
N GLU A 123 7.98 -10.30 -5.67
CA GLU A 123 7.97 -11.76 -5.78
C GLU A 123 8.01 -12.20 -7.26
N TYR A 124 7.22 -11.55 -8.12
CA TYR A 124 7.26 -11.81 -9.57
C TYR A 124 8.64 -11.63 -10.19
N LYS A 125 9.38 -10.57 -9.82
CA LYS A 125 10.74 -10.31 -10.33
C LYS A 125 11.73 -11.43 -9.96
N HIS A 126 11.44 -12.19 -8.91
CA HIS A 126 12.22 -13.35 -8.48
C HIS A 126 11.77 -14.69 -9.12
N CYS A 127 10.75 -14.69 -9.97
CA CYS A 127 10.19 -15.90 -10.57
C CYS A 127 10.88 -16.39 -11.87
N LYS A 128 12.09 -15.91 -12.18
CA LYS A 128 12.72 -16.07 -13.51
C LYS A 128 12.81 -17.51 -14.04
N LEU A 129 12.95 -18.51 -13.17
CA LEU A 129 13.20 -19.91 -13.53
C LEU A 129 12.16 -20.89 -12.98
N ILE A 130 11.05 -20.38 -12.43
CA ILE A 130 10.02 -21.22 -11.80
C ILE A 130 8.74 -21.24 -12.63
N SER A 131 7.90 -22.25 -12.40
CA SER A 131 6.61 -22.35 -13.07
C SER A 131 5.70 -21.16 -12.71
N VAL A 132 4.76 -20.82 -13.61
CA VAL A 132 3.74 -19.80 -13.36
C VAL A 132 2.97 -20.07 -12.06
N ALA A 133 2.60 -21.34 -11.82
CA ALA A 133 1.94 -21.76 -10.60
C ALA A 133 2.78 -21.48 -9.36
N GLU A 134 4.06 -21.84 -9.38
CA GLU A 134 4.96 -21.60 -8.26
C GLU A 134 5.17 -20.09 -8.02
N CYS A 135 5.24 -19.29 -9.09
CA CYS A 135 5.31 -17.84 -8.98
C CYS A 135 4.05 -17.25 -8.33
N LEU A 136 2.87 -17.63 -8.79
CA LEU A 136 1.60 -17.21 -8.20
C LEU A 136 1.51 -17.60 -6.72
N MET A 137 2.08 -18.74 -6.34
CA MET A 137 2.17 -19.17 -4.93
C MET A 137 3.13 -18.32 -4.11
N LYS A 138 4.23 -17.84 -4.68
CA LYS A 138 5.11 -16.88 -4.01
C LYS A 138 4.38 -15.56 -3.77
N MET A 139 3.65 -15.08 -4.78
CA MET A 139 2.87 -13.83 -4.74
C MET A 139 1.59 -13.89 -3.88
N SER A 140 1.00 -15.07 -3.68
CA SER A 140 -0.37 -15.25 -3.16
C SER A 140 -0.64 -14.54 -1.84
N LYS A 141 0.33 -14.53 -0.92
CA LYS A 141 0.25 -13.80 0.36
C LYS A 141 -0.03 -12.31 0.16
N TYR A 142 0.66 -11.67 -0.78
CA TYR A 142 0.54 -10.24 -1.03
C TYR A 142 -0.69 -9.92 -1.87
N LEU A 143 -1.01 -10.77 -2.85
CA LEU A 143 -2.23 -10.65 -3.63
C LEU A 143 -3.49 -10.77 -2.76
N SER A 144 -3.54 -11.74 -1.83
CA SER A 144 -4.63 -11.89 -0.86
C SER A 144 -4.81 -10.64 -0.01
N ARG A 145 -3.74 -10.09 0.56
CA ARG A 145 -3.79 -8.83 1.32
C ARG A 145 -4.26 -7.65 0.47
N MET A 146 -3.79 -7.54 -0.76
CA MET A 146 -4.21 -6.49 -1.68
C MET A 146 -5.71 -6.60 -2.01
N PHE A 147 -6.19 -7.78 -2.37
CA PHE A 147 -7.60 -8.02 -2.69
C PHE A 147 -8.51 -7.82 -1.48
N ASN A 148 -8.08 -8.23 -0.29
CA ASN A 148 -8.79 -7.94 0.95
C ASN A 148 -8.97 -6.43 1.17
N ALA A 149 -7.89 -5.64 1.00
CA ALA A 149 -7.97 -4.18 1.11
C ALA A 149 -8.94 -3.60 0.06
N MET A 150 -8.86 -4.06 -1.20
CA MET A 150 -9.77 -3.64 -2.28
C MET A 150 -11.24 -3.97 -1.97
N ARG A 151 -11.53 -5.15 -1.42
CA ARG A 151 -12.87 -5.55 -0.99
C ARG A 151 -13.40 -4.62 0.10
N VAL A 152 -12.61 -4.37 1.14
CA VAL A 152 -13.01 -3.49 2.26
C VAL A 152 -13.25 -2.06 1.75
N ILE A 153 -12.37 -1.55 0.89
CA ILE A 153 -12.54 -0.24 0.24
C ILE A 153 -13.86 -0.20 -0.53
N ARG A 154 -14.10 -1.18 -1.40
CA ARG A 154 -15.31 -1.24 -2.22
C ARG A 154 -16.56 -1.26 -1.38
N ARG A 155 -16.63 -2.18 -0.41
CA ARG A 155 -17.86 -2.45 0.35
C ARG A 155 -18.20 -1.32 1.33
N SER A 156 -17.18 -0.72 1.95
CA SER A 156 -17.38 0.17 3.10
C SER A 156 -16.91 1.61 2.88
N ARG A 157 -16.12 1.90 1.85
CA ARG A 157 -15.47 3.22 1.66
C ARG A 157 -15.84 3.90 0.34
N VAL A 158 -16.38 3.17 -0.63
CA VAL A 158 -16.85 3.70 -1.91
C VAL A 158 -18.38 3.59 -1.98
N PRO A 159 -19.09 4.72 -2.22
CA PRO A 159 -20.55 4.72 -2.44
C PRO A 159 -20.96 3.77 -3.57
N LYS A 160 -22.20 3.25 -3.56
CA LYS A 160 -22.63 2.21 -4.51
C LYS A 160 -22.62 2.72 -5.95
N GLU A 161 -23.08 3.93 -6.16
CA GLU A 161 -23.07 4.69 -7.40
C GLU A 161 -21.65 4.84 -7.99
N ASP A 162 -20.65 4.85 -7.13
CA ASP A 162 -19.25 5.02 -7.46
C ASP A 162 -18.49 3.70 -7.66
N ARG A 163 -19.16 2.55 -7.51
CA ARG A 163 -18.53 1.23 -7.67
C ARG A 163 -18.39 0.76 -9.11
N LYS A 164 -18.99 1.47 -10.06
CA LYS A 164 -18.97 1.11 -11.49
C LYS A 164 -17.52 1.10 -12.01
N GLY A 165 -17.14 0.02 -12.70
CA GLY A 165 -15.81 -0.15 -13.27
C GLY A 165 -14.71 -0.52 -12.27
N LEU A 166 -15.08 -0.85 -11.02
CA LEU A 166 -14.17 -1.43 -10.03
C LEU A 166 -14.45 -2.94 -9.91
N LEU A 167 -13.38 -3.74 -9.87
CA LEU A 167 -13.42 -5.18 -9.56
C LEU A 167 -14.39 -5.51 -8.42
N ASP A 168 -15.24 -6.51 -8.62
CA ASP A 168 -16.18 -6.97 -7.58
C ASP A 168 -15.66 -8.19 -6.80
N PHE A 169 -16.23 -8.39 -5.62
CA PHE A 169 -15.84 -9.44 -4.66
C PHE A 169 -17.09 -10.14 -4.11
N GLY A 170 -17.09 -11.47 -4.08
CA GLY A 170 -18.20 -12.31 -3.62
C GLY A 170 -18.85 -13.16 -4.71
N THR A 171 -18.25 -13.27 -5.90
CA THR A 171 -18.68 -14.18 -6.97
C THR A 171 -17.84 -15.48 -6.98
N THR A 172 -18.22 -16.48 -7.78
CA THR A 172 -17.43 -17.71 -7.97
C THR A 172 -16.02 -17.48 -8.49
N ASP A 173 -15.78 -16.35 -9.19
CA ASP A 173 -14.48 -15.91 -9.67
C ASP A 173 -13.79 -14.87 -8.75
N ASP A 174 -14.14 -14.84 -7.46
CA ASP A 174 -13.60 -13.84 -6.52
C ASP A 174 -12.07 -13.98 -6.36
N PRO A 175 -11.28 -12.97 -6.76
CA PRO A 175 -9.82 -13.04 -6.71
C PRO A 175 -9.27 -13.15 -5.28
N GLU A 176 -9.98 -12.65 -4.26
CA GLU A 176 -9.58 -12.83 -2.85
C GLU A 176 -9.67 -14.32 -2.47
N PHE A 177 -10.81 -14.95 -2.74
CA PHE A 177 -11.02 -16.38 -2.47
C PHE A 177 -9.96 -17.25 -3.14
N VAL A 178 -9.64 -16.93 -4.40
CA VAL A 178 -8.62 -17.63 -5.17
C VAL A 178 -7.25 -17.50 -4.53
N THR A 179 -6.85 -16.29 -4.15
CA THR A 179 -5.55 -16.07 -3.51
C THR A 179 -5.46 -16.71 -2.12
N ASP A 180 -6.55 -16.77 -1.38
CA ASP A 180 -6.63 -17.47 -0.09
C ASP A 180 -6.54 -18.99 -0.26
N LEU A 181 -7.13 -19.54 -1.33
CA LEU A 181 -6.95 -20.93 -1.69
C LEU A 181 -5.48 -21.23 -2.01
N LEU A 182 -4.83 -20.41 -2.85
CA LEU A 182 -3.40 -20.54 -3.13
C LEU A 182 -2.54 -20.47 -1.86
N LEU A 183 -2.86 -19.55 -0.95
CA LEU A 183 -2.16 -19.44 0.32
C LEU A 183 -2.31 -20.70 1.18
N ARG A 184 -3.49 -21.34 1.19
CA ARG A 184 -3.72 -22.62 1.88
C ARG A 184 -2.90 -23.75 1.26
N TYR A 185 -2.89 -23.86 -0.07
CA TYR A 185 -2.01 -24.82 -0.77
C TYR A 185 -0.54 -24.60 -0.38
N LYS A 186 -0.07 -23.35 -0.34
CA LYS A 186 1.32 -23.02 -0.05
C LYS A 186 1.72 -23.49 1.34
N LYS A 187 0.85 -23.24 2.33
CA LYS A 187 1.05 -23.68 3.71
C LYS A 187 1.03 -25.20 3.86
N SER A 188 0.27 -25.91 3.02
CA SER A 188 0.18 -27.37 3.06
C SER A 188 1.34 -28.11 2.39
N GLY A 189 2.23 -27.40 1.68
CA GLY A 189 3.30 -28.02 0.88
C GLY A 189 2.83 -28.78 -0.36
N LYS A 190 1.51 -28.83 -0.63
CA LYS A 190 0.93 -29.48 -1.80
C LYS A 190 1.16 -28.65 -3.06
N LYS A 191 1.40 -29.33 -4.19
CA LYS A 191 1.43 -28.69 -5.52
C LYS A 191 0.03 -28.18 -5.88
N LEU A 192 -0.05 -27.12 -6.68
CA LEU A 192 -1.31 -26.62 -7.23
C LEU A 192 -2.01 -27.74 -8.00
N SER A 193 -3.31 -27.95 -7.74
CA SER A 193 -4.13 -28.78 -8.62
C SER A 193 -4.30 -28.10 -9.98
N PRO A 194 -4.50 -28.84 -11.08
CA PRO A 194 -4.86 -28.30 -12.39
C PRO A 194 -6.07 -27.35 -12.37
N ALA A 195 -7.02 -27.56 -11.44
CA ALA A 195 -8.15 -26.64 -11.25
C ALA A 195 -7.72 -25.24 -10.78
N ALA A 196 -6.67 -25.16 -9.94
CA ALA A 196 -6.12 -23.91 -9.42
C ALA A 196 -5.63 -22.94 -10.53
N TYR A 197 -5.49 -23.44 -11.77
CA TYR A 197 -4.98 -22.68 -12.89
C TYR A 197 -6.04 -21.83 -13.62
N HIS A 198 -7.33 -22.16 -13.49
CA HIS A 198 -8.42 -21.45 -14.18
C HIS A 198 -8.82 -20.14 -13.50
N PHE A 199 -8.43 -19.94 -12.25
CA PHE A 199 -9.10 -19.01 -11.35
C PHE A 199 -8.81 -17.53 -11.57
N PHE A 200 -7.74 -17.17 -12.27
CA PHE A 200 -7.49 -15.76 -12.62
C PHE A 200 -8.07 -15.34 -13.98
N LYS A 201 -8.84 -16.22 -14.65
CA LYS A 201 -9.15 -16.09 -16.10
C LYS A 201 -7.90 -15.83 -16.94
N CYS A 202 -6.78 -16.29 -16.40
CA CYS A 202 -5.50 -16.28 -17.03
C CYS A 202 -5.33 -17.73 -17.56
N ARG A 203 -5.37 -17.93 -18.89
CA ARG A 203 -5.06 -19.23 -19.54
C ARG A 203 -3.65 -19.71 -19.20
N ILE A 204 -3.47 -20.45 -18.11
CA ILE A 204 -2.15 -20.98 -17.81
C ILE A 204 -1.86 -22.17 -18.72
N SER A 205 -1.08 -21.95 -19.78
CA SER A 205 -0.46 -23.06 -20.50
C SER A 205 0.67 -23.62 -19.64
N SER A 206 0.74 -24.94 -19.50
CA SER A 206 1.74 -25.69 -18.74
C SER A 206 3.20 -25.56 -19.22
N ARG A 207 3.48 -24.63 -20.13
CA ARG A 207 4.82 -24.38 -20.68
C ARG A 207 5.36 -23.03 -20.23
N VAL A 208 6.66 -23.04 -19.95
CA VAL A 208 7.50 -21.94 -19.49
C VAL A 208 7.42 -20.75 -20.45
N HIS A 209 6.41 -19.88 -20.32
CA HIS A 209 6.34 -18.63 -21.08
C HIS A 209 5.97 -17.47 -20.16
N SER A 210 6.99 -16.66 -19.89
CA SER A 210 6.98 -15.38 -19.15
C SER A 210 5.94 -14.38 -19.67
N ASN A 211 5.60 -14.42 -20.96
CA ASN A 211 4.66 -13.49 -21.59
C ASN A 211 3.23 -13.65 -21.06
N PHE A 212 2.84 -14.87 -20.67
CA PHE A 212 1.48 -15.16 -20.23
C PHE A 212 1.15 -14.59 -18.83
N LEU A 213 2.08 -14.76 -17.89
CA LEU A 213 1.94 -14.22 -16.54
C LEU A 213 1.94 -12.68 -16.58
N TRP A 214 2.66 -12.07 -17.52
CA TRP A 214 2.67 -10.63 -17.70
C TRP A 214 1.28 -10.04 -18.04
N ASP A 215 0.52 -10.67 -18.95
CA ASP A 215 -0.85 -10.24 -19.27
C ASP A 215 -1.79 -10.32 -18.05
N CYS A 216 -1.61 -11.36 -17.24
CA CYS A 216 -2.37 -11.54 -16.00
C CYS A 216 -2.07 -10.41 -15.00
N LEU A 217 -0.79 -10.12 -14.80
CA LEU A 217 -0.34 -9.04 -13.91
C LEU A 217 -0.77 -7.66 -14.43
N LYS A 218 -0.80 -7.47 -15.75
CA LYS A 218 -1.34 -6.24 -16.36
C LYS A 218 -2.82 -6.06 -16.07
N LYS A 219 -3.63 -7.12 -16.12
CA LYS A 219 -5.05 -7.06 -15.71
C LYS A 219 -5.20 -6.68 -14.24
N ILE A 220 -4.47 -7.35 -13.35
CA ILE A 220 -4.48 -7.03 -11.91
C ILE A 220 -4.06 -5.57 -11.69
N HIS A 221 -3.00 -5.14 -12.36
CA HIS A 221 -2.54 -3.76 -12.30
C HIS A 221 -3.62 -2.74 -12.70
N ASN A 222 -4.34 -3.02 -13.78
CA ASN A 222 -5.42 -2.16 -14.25
C ASN A 222 -6.53 -2.03 -13.19
N GLU A 223 -6.89 -3.13 -12.54
CA GLU A 223 -7.88 -3.11 -11.44
C GLU A 223 -7.38 -2.31 -10.24
N VAL A 224 -6.14 -2.54 -9.80
CA VAL A 224 -5.51 -1.76 -8.72
C VAL A 224 -5.48 -0.28 -9.07
N ASN A 225 -5.17 0.07 -10.32
CA ASN A 225 -5.13 1.45 -10.77
C ASN A 225 -6.53 2.08 -10.91
N ALA A 226 -7.56 1.30 -11.22
CA ALA A 226 -8.94 1.78 -11.24
C ALA A 226 -9.37 2.25 -9.83
N TYR A 227 -9.10 1.43 -8.82
CA TYR A 227 -9.27 1.81 -7.41
C TYR A 227 -8.45 3.05 -7.05
N ASN A 228 -7.17 3.04 -7.44
CA ASN A 228 -6.25 4.14 -7.17
C ASN A 228 -6.78 5.49 -7.68
N LYS A 229 -7.23 5.54 -8.94
CA LYS A 229 -7.83 6.73 -9.57
C LYS A 229 -9.10 7.17 -8.85
N LYS A 230 -9.94 6.22 -8.44
CA LYS A 230 -11.20 6.51 -7.76
C LYS A 230 -10.97 7.12 -6.38
N LEU A 231 -10.04 6.58 -5.61
CA LEU A 231 -9.66 7.09 -4.29
C LEU A 231 -8.97 8.46 -4.40
N ALA A 232 -8.11 8.63 -5.40
CA ALA A 232 -7.47 9.90 -5.71
C ALA A 232 -8.47 11.03 -6.04
N ALA A 233 -9.59 10.71 -6.69
CA ALA A 233 -10.64 11.69 -6.99
C ALA A 233 -11.35 12.24 -5.73
N ASN A 234 -11.27 11.50 -4.62
CA ASN A 234 -11.92 11.83 -3.35
C ASN A 234 -10.96 12.48 -2.34
N VAL A 235 -9.76 12.86 -2.78
CA VAL A 235 -8.82 13.63 -1.95
C VAL A 235 -9.36 15.06 -1.83
N ASN A 236 -10.00 15.33 -0.69
CA ASN A 236 -10.52 16.65 -0.35
C ASN A 236 -9.44 17.55 0.23
N LYS A 237 -9.69 18.87 0.18
CA LYS A 237 -8.88 19.93 0.81
C LYS A 237 -8.40 19.47 2.18
N ALA A 238 -7.09 19.28 2.32
CA ALA A 238 -6.52 19.03 3.64
C ALA A 238 -6.77 20.26 4.52
N GLU A 239 -7.70 20.18 5.46
CA GLU A 239 -7.86 21.23 6.47
C GLU A 239 -6.56 21.37 7.27
N GLY A 240 -6.04 22.60 7.31
CA GLY A 240 -5.10 23.05 8.32
C GLY A 240 -3.63 22.71 8.09
N MET A 241 -3.01 23.30 7.07
CA MET A 241 -1.56 23.52 7.07
C MET A 241 -1.22 24.76 7.90
N ASN A 242 -1.16 24.58 9.22
CA ASN A 242 -0.09 25.25 9.94
C ASN A 242 1.11 24.30 9.87
N LEU A 243 2.18 24.76 9.22
CA LEU A 243 3.52 24.17 9.29
C LEU A 243 3.98 24.23 10.75
N PHE A 244 3.43 23.37 11.61
CA PHE A 244 4.21 22.94 12.75
C PHE A 244 5.31 22.05 12.18
N GLU A 245 6.53 22.59 12.25
CA GLU A 245 7.75 21.79 12.23
C GLU A 245 7.47 20.52 13.05
N PRO A 246 7.81 19.32 12.55
CA PRO A 246 7.69 18.13 13.37
C PRO A 246 8.41 18.42 14.69
N PRO A 247 7.78 18.21 15.87
CA PRO A 247 8.50 18.34 17.11
C PRO A 247 9.71 17.42 16.99
N PHE A 248 10.89 17.99 17.25
CA PHE A 248 12.16 17.27 17.23
C PHE A 248 11.94 15.88 17.85
N ILE A 249 12.18 14.82 17.06
CA ILE A 249 12.15 13.46 17.61
C ILE A 249 13.37 13.37 18.52
N THR A 250 13.19 13.63 19.81
CA THR A 250 14.19 13.35 20.83
C THR A 250 14.25 11.85 21.01
N ILE A 251 15.23 11.20 20.37
CA ILE A 251 15.50 9.78 20.57
C ILE A 251 16.21 9.64 21.92
N PHE A 252 15.50 9.09 22.92
CA PHE A 252 16.11 8.71 24.19
C PHE A 252 16.81 7.37 24.02
N ARG A 253 18.14 7.36 24.00
CA ARG A 253 18.93 6.13 24.04
C ARG A 253 19.48 5.96 25.46
N ARG A 254 19.01 4.95 26.19
CA ARG A 254 19.63 4.56 27.46
C ARG A 254 20.92 3.79 27.16
N LYS A 255 22.06 4.35 27.57
CA LYS A 255 23.32 3.61 27.73
C LYS A 255 23.82 3.87 29.14
N GLY A 256 23.96 2.82 29.95
CA GLY A 256 24.66 2.88 31.25
C GLY A 256 24.13 3.91 32.25
N GLY A 257 22.80 4.04 32.40
CA GLY A 257 22.20 4.88 33.46
C GLY A 257 22.14 6.40 33.18
N ALA A 258 22.79 6.91 32.13
CA ALA A 258 22.69 8.31 31.72
C ALA A 258 21.81 8.49 30.47
N VAL A 259 21.01 9.57 30.46
CA VAL A 259 20.21 9.98 29.30
C VAL A 259 21.06 10.93 28.44
N VAL A 260 21.43 10.49 27.23
CA VAL A 260 22.12 11.34 26.25
C VAL A 260 21.10 11.90 25.25
N VAL A 261 21.04 13.23 25.14
CA VAL A 261 20.16 13.95 24.21
C VAL A 261 20.94 14.28 22.95
N HIS A 262 20.58 13.68 21.81
CA HIS A 262 21.12 14.08 20.50
C HIS A 262 20.16 15.04 19.79
N ARG A 263 20.59 16.29 19.56
CA ARG A 263 19.92 17.26 18.68
C ARG A 263 20.51 17.12 17.27
N LEU A 264 19.74 16.69 16.30
CA LEU A 264 20.12 16.79 14.89
C LEU A 264 19.82 18.22 14.39
N ARG A 265 20.86 18.97 14.00
CA ARG A 265 20.70 20.29 13.35
C ARG A 265 20.37 20.12 11.86
N LYS A 266 19.55 21.03 11.33
CA LYS A 266 19.15 21.12 9.91
C LYS A 266 20.36 21.14 8.98
N LEU A 267 20.30 20.37 7.89
CA LEU A 267 20.98 20.70 6.64
C LEU A 267 20.07 21.67 5.87
N GLN A 268 20.61 22.83 5.53
CA GLN A 268 19.92 23.89 4.81
C GLN A 268 20.00 23.58 3.31
N ILE A 269 18.86 23.30 2.67
CA ILE A 269 18.82 23.08 1.20
C ILE A 269 18.68 24.46 0.53
N PRO A 270 19.57 24.85 -0.40
CA PRO A 270 19.49 26.13 -1.11
C PRO A 270 18.22 26.26 -1.96
N LYS A 271 17.69 27.49 -2.06
CA LYS A 271 16.41 27.84 -2.69
C LYS A 271 16.30 27.64 -4.22
N ASN A 272 17.34 27.18 -4.91
CA ASN A 272 17.41 27.23 -6.38
C ASN A 272 17.05 25.91 -7.08
N TYR A 273 16.24 25.04 -6.48
CA TYR A 273 16.00 23.68 -6.98
C TYR A 273 14.65 23.46 -7.69
N TYR A 274 13.99 24.52 -8.15
CA TYR A 274 12.65 24.46 -8.76
C TYR A 274 12.61 24.47 -10.29
N ASP A 275 13.74 24.36 -10.98
CA ASP A 275 13.79 24.28 -12.45
C ASP A 275 14.28 22.89 -12.92
N ILE A 276 13.43 21.86 -12.82
CA ILE A 276 13.47 20.61 -13.64
C ILE A 276 12.06 20.05 -13.81
#